data_AF-A0A3D4U679-F1
#
_entry.id   AF-A0A3D4U679-F1
#
_cell.length_a   1.000
_cell.length_b   1.000
_cell.length_c   1.000
_cell.angle_alpha   90.00
_cell.angle_beta   90.00
_cell.angle_gamma   90.00
#
_symmetry.space_group_name_H-M   'P 1'
#
loop_
_entity.id
_entity.type
_entity.pdbx_description
1 polymer ?
#
loop_
_entity_poly.entity_id
_entity_poly.type
_entity_poly.pdbx_seq_one_letter_code
_entity_poly.pdbx_strand_id
1 'polypeptide(L)'
;QIFFVDSNNFVRHMAEDIPFMVTVEIPGVRPSDYIEVQNHLIDVETDFQLIPVTNVPDDDNNNCHLAVLRQKVVAHVLVKVSEWTQIDVVTDVIPSRMLVLGKDHKCSCSSTKVIC
;
A
#
# COMPACT_ATOMS: atom_id res chain seq x y z
N GLN A 1 -19.75 7.78 -0.44
CA GLN A 1 -21.06 8.38 -0.07
C GLN A 1 -21.50 7.78 1.24
N ILE A 2 -22.02 8.60 2.14
CA ILE A 2 -22.44 8.22 3.50
C ILE A 2 -23.96 8.32 3.58
N PHE A 3 -24.60 7.32 4.17
CA PHE A 3 -26.04 7.32 4.46
C PHE A 3 -26.24 7.18 5.96
N PHE A 4 -27.10 8.01 6.54
CA PHE A 4 -27.45 7.92 7.96
C PHE A 4 -28.91 8.32 8.18
N VAL A 5 -29.47 7.87 9.30
CA VAL A 5 -30.82 8.24 9.74
C VAL A 5 -30.69 9.35 10.77
N ASP A 6 -31.41 10.45 10.57
CA ASP A 6 -31.42 11.56 11.52
C ASP A 6 -32.39 11.32 12.69
N SER A 7 -32.42 12.26 13.64
CA SER A 7 -33.33 12.22 14.79
C SER A 7 -34.82 12.26 14.42
N ASN A 8 -35.16 12.69 13.19
CA ASN A 8 -36.52 12.75 12.67
C ASN A 8 -36.87 11.51 11.82
N ASN A 9 -36.03 10.47 11.86
CA ASN A 9 -36.19 9.23 11.11
C ASN A 9 -36.15 9.41 9.57
N PHE A 10 -35.45 10.43 9.09
CA PHE A 10 -35.20 10.62 7.66
C PHE A 10 -33.83 10.09 7.28
N VAL A 11 -33.79 9.38 6.14
CA VAL A 11 -32.53 8.99 5.50
C VAL A 11 -31.90 10.23 4.87
N ARG A 12 -30.72 10.59 5.35
CA ARG A 12 -29.87 11.65 4.79
C ARG A 12 -28.67 11.03 4.09
N HIS A 13 -28.11 11.77 3.15
CA HIS A 13 -26.85 11.40 2.51
C HIS A 13 -25.88 12.57 2.47
N MET A 14 -24.61 12.24 2.56
CA MET A 14 -23.50 13.19 2.41
C MET A 14 -22.44 12.58 1.49
N ALA A 15 -21.90 13.40 0.61
CA ALA A 15 -20.77 13.05 -0.23
C ALA A 15 -19.51 13.72 0.33
N GLU A 16 -18.42 12.98 0.34
CA GLU A 16 -17.11 13.45 0.76
C GLU A 16 -16.11 13.06 -0.32
N ASP A 17 -15.15 13.93 -0.57
CA ASP A 17 -13.96 13.64 -1.37
C ASP A 17 -12.75 13.59 -0.44
N ILE A 18 -12.15 12.41 -0.32
CA ILE A 18 -11.06 12.16 0.64
C ILE A 18 -9.76 12.07 -0.17
N PRO A 19 -8.89 13.10 -0.12
CA PRO A 19 -7.60 13.01 -0.77
C PRO A 19 -6.76 11.96 -0.05
N PHE A 20 -6.34 10.93 -0.77
CA PHE A 20 -5.39 9.95 -0.25
C PHE A 20 -4.09 10.03 -1.04
N MET A 21 -3.00 10.36 -0.34
CA MET A 21 -1.64 10.27 -0.85
C MET A 21 -0.73 10.00 0.32
N VAL A 22 0.09 8.97 0.20
CA VAL A 22 1.14 8.67 1.16
C VAL A 22 2.40 8.33 0.38
N THR A 23 3.53 8.85 0.84
CA THR A 23 4.85 8.46 0.35
C THR A 23 5.45 7.50 1.36
N VAL A 24 5.90 6.34 0.88
CA VAL A 24 6.51 5.30 1.70
C VAL A 24 7.92 5.05 1.18
N GLU A 25 8.90 5.05 2.07
CA GLU A 25 10.26 4.65 1.74
C GLU A 25 10.38 3.12 1.77
N ILE A 26 10.95 2.55 0.71
CA ILE A 26 11.13 1.10 0.60
C ILE A 26 12.59 0.78 0.94
N PRO A 27 12.87 0.13 2.08
CA PRO A 27 14.24 -0.10 2.52
C PRO A 27 14.98 -1.00 1.54
N GLY A 28 16.24 -0.64 1.25
CA GLY A 28 17.12 -1.42 0.38
C GLY A 28 16.98 -1.12 -1.12
N VAL A 29 16.01 -0.30 -1.53
CA VAL A 29 15.85 0.12 -2.93
C VAL A 29 16.67 1.38 -3.20
N ARG A 30 17.49 1.37 -4.24
CA ARG A 30 18.29 2.53 -4.68
C ARG A 30 17.84 2.96 -6.07
N PRO A 31 17.48 4.22 -6.32
CA PRO A 31 17.04 4.67 -7.64
C PRO A 31 17.99 4.24 -8.76
N SER A 32 17.44 3.64 -9.82
CA SER A 32 18.16 3.07 -10.96
C SER A 32 17.20 2.94 -12.15
N ASP A 33 17.73 2.97 -13.37
CA ASP A 33 16.95 2.80 -14.61
C ASP A 33 16.39 1.37 -14.76
N TYR A 34 16.91 0.43 -13.98
CA TYR A 34 16.49 -0.97 -13.99
C TYR A 34 15.43 -1.31 -12.94
N ILE A 35 14.96 -0.33 -12.17
CA ILE A 35 13.95 -0.55 -11.14
C ILE A 35 12.56 -0.34 -11.71
N GLU A 36 11.70 -1.32 -11.47
CA GLU A 36 10.29 -1.26 -11.76
C GLU A 36 9.51 -1.26 -10.44
N VAL A 37 8.68 -0.24 -10.25
CA VAL A 37 7.77 -0.13 -9.11
C VAL A 37 6.35 -0.32 -9.60
N GLN A 38 5.67 -1.32 -9.06
CA GLN A 38 4.27 -1.60 -9.35
C GLN A 38 3.45 -1.35 -8.09
N ASN A 39 2.41 -0.53 -8.23
CA ASN A 39 1.47 -0.23 -7.16
C ASN A 39 0.13 -0.91 -7.45
N HIS A 40 -0.29 -1.80 -6.57
CA HIS A 40 -1.54 -2.55 -6.71
C HIS A 40 -2.47 -2.20 -5.56
N LEU A 41 -3.59 -1.54 -5.86
CA LEU A 41 -4.69 -1.38 -4.91
C LEU A 41 -5.43 -2.72 -4.83
N ILE A 42 -5.37 -3.37 -3.67
CA ILE A 42 -6.02 -4.68 -3.46
C ILE A 42 -7.48 -4.46 -3.12
N ASP A 43 -7.75 -3.68 -2.08
CA ASP A 43 -9.10 -3.29 -1.67
C ASP A 43 -9.08 -2.01 -0.83
N VAL A 44 -10.28 -1.46 -0.61
CA VAL A 44 -10.53 -0.35 0.32
C VAL A 44 -11.73 -0.73 1.18
N GLU A 45 -11.51 -0.81 2.48
CA GLU A 45 -12.54 -1.03 3.49
C GLU A 45 -12.93 0.31 4.14
N THR A 46 -14.23 0.54 4.27
CA THR A 46 -14.78 1.75 4.91
C THR A 46 -15.78 1.37 5.99
N ASP A 47 -15.58 1.90 7.20
CA ASP A 47 -16.48 1.73 8.35
C ASP A 47 -16.98 3.11 8.84
N PHE A 48 -18.24 3.15 9.27
CA PHE A 48 -18.91 4.35 9.75
C PHE A 48 -19.55 4.09 11.11
N GLN A 49 -19.26 4.94 12.08
CA GLN A 49 -19.81 4.85 13.43
C GLN A 49 -20.41 6.20 13.83
N LEU A 50 -21.68 6.19 14.22
CA LEU A 50 -22.35 7.39 14.73
C LEU A 50 -22.30 7.38 16.26
N ILE A 51 -21.57 8.32 16.85
CA ILE A 51 -21.37 8.40 18.30
C ILE A 51 -22.27 9.51 18.85
N PRO A 52 -23.33 9.18 19.62
CA PRO A 52 -24.19 10.21 20.22
C PRO A 52 -23.43 11.02 21.27
N VAL A 53 -23.70 12.32 21.34
CA VAL A 53 -23.14 13.22 22.35
C VAL A 53 -24.08 13.24 23.54
N THR A 54 -23.65 12.68 24.68
CA THR A 54 -24.50 12.49 25.88
C THR A 54 -24.43 13.62 26.90
N ASN A 55 -23.52 14.58 26.74
CA ASN A 55 -23.19 15.59 27.76
C ASN A 55 -23.48 17.02 27.28
N VAL A 56 -24.51 17.21 26.46
CA VAL A 56 -24.94 18.55 26.07
C VAL A 56 -25.78 19.09 27.23
N PRO A 57 -25.45 20.25 27.81
CA PRO A 57 -26.35 20.91 28.74
C PRO A 57 -27.67 21.20 28.00
N ASP A 58 -28.77 20.67 28.51
CA ASP A 58 -30.13 20.87 28.02
C ASP A 58 -30.53 22.36 28.18
N ASP A 59 -29.95 23.25 27.38
CA ASP A 59 -30.20 24.71 27.47
C ASP A 59 -31.12 25.23 26.36
N ASP A 60 -31.48 24.41 25.38
CA ASP A 60 -32.38 24.84 24.31
C ASP A 60 -33.52 23.84 24.14
N ASN A 61 -34.77 24.34 24.12
CA ASN A 61 -36.01 23.57 23.97
C ASN A 61 -36.14 22.90 22.58
N ASN A 62 -35.03 22.79 21.86
CA ASN A 62 -34.89 22.12 20.58
C ASN A 62 -34.26 20.76 20.87
N ASN A 63 -35.01 19.69 20.62
CA ASN A 63 -34.65 18.28 20.78
C ASN A 63 -33.52 17.87 19.80
N CYS A 64 -32.38 18.57 19.87
CA CYS A 64 -31.26 18.49 18.97
C CYS A 64 -30.29 17.42 19.48
N HIS A 65 -30.57 16.17 19.12
CA HIS A 65 -29.66 15.07 19.38
C HIS A 65 -28.40 15.25 18.53
N LEU A 66 -27.31 15.68 19.16
CA LEU A 66 -26.01 15.80 18.52
C LEU A 66 -25.31 14.44 18.45
N ALA A 67 -24.71 14.13 17.32
CA ALA A 67 -23.89 12.94 17.14
C ALA A 67 -22.66 13.26 16.27
N VAL A 68 -21.55 12.60 16.58
CA VAL A 68 -20.30 12.71 15.83
C VAL A 68 -20.18 11.49 14.93
N LEU A 69 -20.06 11.72 13.62
CA LEU A 69 -19.74 10.66 12.66
C LEU A 69 -18.24 10.38 12.71
N ARG A 70 -17.88 9.16 13.11
CA ARG A 70 -16.53 8.63 13.02
C ARG A 70 -16.42 7.74 11.80
N GLN A 71 -15.50 8.08 10.91
CA GLN A 71 -15.25 7.36 9.68
C GLN A 71 -13.86 6.73 9.72
N LYS A 72 -13.75 5.48 9.28
CA LYS A 72 -12.49 4.75 9.15
C LYS A 72 -12.37 4.23 7.73
N VAL A 73 -11.28 4.60 7.06
CA VAL A 73 -10.94 4.13 5.72
C VAL A 73 -9.62 3.37 5.81
N VAL A 74 -9.60 2.12 5.35
CA VAL A 74 -8.40 1.27 5.32
C VAL A 74 -8.18 0.83 3.88
N ALA A 75 -7.04 1.19 3.31
CA ALA A 75 -6.66 0.76 1.97
C ALA A 75 -5.56 -0.30 2.06
N HIS A 76 -5.81 -1.48 1.49
CA HIS A 76 -4.77 -2.49 1.32
C HIS A 76 -4.05 -2.24 -0.01
N VAL A 77 -2.81 -1.80 0.10
CA VAL A 77 -1.96 -1.48 -1.05
C VAL A 77 -0.76 -2.41 -1.06
N LEU A 78 -0.61 -3.17 -2.14
CA LEU A 78 0.57 -4.00 -2.38
C LEU A 78 1.53 -3.24 -3.30
N VAL A 79 2.71 -2.93 -2.78
CA VAL A 79 3.79 -2.35 -3.57
C VAL A 79 4.81 -3.44 -3.88
N LYS A 80 5.07 -3.67 -5.16
CA LYS A 80 6.11 -4.58 -5.63
C LYS A 80 7.23 -3.77 -6.27
N VAL A 81 8.45 -4.03 -5.82
CA VAL A 81 9.66 -3.47 -6.43
C VAL A 81 10.48 -4.62 -6.98
N SER A 82 10.90 -4.48 -8.24
CA SER A 82 11.80 -5.44 -8.90
C SER A 82 12.91 -4.70 -9.62
N GLU A 83 14.09 -5.31 -9.65
CA GLU A 83 15.24 -4.82 -10.40
C GLU A 83 15.53 -5.78 -11.55
N TRP A 84 15.67 -5.24 -12.75
CA TRP A 84 16.05 -6.00 -13.94
C TRP A 84 17.55 -6.33 -13.90
N THR A 85 17.88 -7.63 -13.93
CA THR A 85 19.27 -8.11 -14.03
C THR A 85 19.44 -8.99 -15.25
N GLN A 86 20.57 -8.83 -15.94
CA GLN A 86 20.92 -9.68 -17.08
C GLN A 86 21.83 -10.81 -16.60
N ILE A 87 21.45 -12.04 -16.91
CA ILE A 87 22.20 -13.25 -16.56
C ILE A 87 22.83 -13.82 -17.83
N ASP A 88 24.10 -14.20 -17.75
CA ASP A 88 24.81 -14.85 -18.85
C ASP A 88 24.64 -16.38 -18.74
N VAL A 89 24.17 -17.01 -19.81
CA VAL A 89 23.91 -18.46 -19.82
C VAL A 89 25.05 -19.15 -20.55
N VAL A 90 25.87 -19.87 -19.79
CA VAL A 90 26.95 -20.69 -20.35
C VAL A 90 26.37 -22.07 -20.72
N THR A 91 26.31 -22.36 -22.01
CA THR A 91 25.81 -23.64 -22.53
C THR A 91 26.93 -24.68 -22.74
N ASP A 92 28.18 -24.33 -22.45
CA ASP A 92 29.33 -25.22 -22.64
C ASP A 92 29.48 -26.17 -21.44
N VAL A 93 28.59 -27.17 -21.41
CA VAL A 93 28.55 -28.20 -20.37
C VAL A 93 29.22 -29.49 -20.85
N ILE A 94 30.38 -29.80 -20.27
CA ILE A 94 30.86 -31.19 -20.12
C ILE A 94 29.75 -31.92 -19.33
N PRO A 95 29.34 -33.16 -19.67
CA PRO A 95 28.09 -33.75 -19.19
C PRO A 95 28.17 -34.03 -17.68
N SER A 96 27.88 -33.04 -16.85
CA SER A 96 27.70 -33.19 -15.40
C SER A 96 27.02 -32.02 -14.68
N ARG A 97 26.95 -30.76 -15.18
CA ARG A 97 26.22 -29.68 -14.45
C ARG A 97 26.09 -28.35 -15.21
N MET A 98 24.87 -27.81 -15.31
CA MET A 98 24.58 -26.45 -15.80
C MET A 98 24.95 -25.41 -14.73
N LEU A 99 25.74 -24.39 -15.10
CA LEU A 99 26.11 -23.27 -14.22
C LEU A 99 25.50 -21.98 -14.76
N VAL A 100 24.83 -21.23 -13.89
CA VAL A 100 24.27 -19.90 -14.19
C VAL A 100 25.19 -18.85 -13.53
N LEU A 101 25.84 -18.01 -14.33
CA LEU A 101 26.68 -16.91 -13.81
C LEU A 101 25.90 -15.58 -13.86
N GLY A 102 25.51 -15.08 -12.69
CA GLY A 102 25.06 -13.70 -12.53
C GLY A 102 26.26 -12.74 -12.63
N LYS A 103 26.21 -11.77 -13.55
CA LYS A 103 27.22 -10.71 -13.64
C LYS A 103 26.81 -9.56 -12.73
N ASP A 104 27.38 -9.53 -11.53
CA ASP A 104 27.36 -8.32 -10.71
C ASP A 104 28.32 -7.28 -11.32
N HIS A 105 27.85 -6.03 -11.46
CA HIS A 105 28.61 -4.90 -11.96
C HIS A 105 29.78 -4.55 -11.03
N LYS A 106 30.89 -5.28 -11.17
CA LYS A 106 32.30 -4.96 -10.89
C LYS A 106 33.01 -6.28 -10.56
N CYS A 107 33.62 -6.91 -11.54
CA CYS A 107 34.79 -7.73 -11.26
C CYS A 107 35.72 -7.70 -12.47
N SER A 108 36.75 -6.88 -12.34
CA SER A 108 37.99 -6.97 -13.10
C SER A 108 38.46 -8.43 -13.09
N CYS A 109 38.80 -8.94 -14.26
CA CYS A 109 39.38 -10.24 -14.48
C CYS A 109 40.46 -10.54 -13.41
N SER A 110 40.23 -11.54 -12.56
CA SER A 110 41.30 -12.22 -11.85
C SER A 110 40.88 -13.65 -11.52
N SER A 111 41.77 -14.55 -11.91
CA SER A 111 41.72 -16.00 -11.86
C SER A 111 41.06 -16.59 -10.60
N THR A 112 40.20 -17.59 -10.85
CA THR A 112 39.99 -18.79 -10.04
C THR A 112 39.78 -18.59 -8.53
N LYS A 113 38.52 -18.67 -8.08
CA LYS A 113 38.20 -19.34 -6.80
C LYS A 113 36.88 -20.12 -6.90
N VAL A 114 37.03 -21.43 -6.79
CA VAL A 114 35.98 -22.40 -6.44
C VAL A 114 35.67 -22.22 -4.95
N ILE A 115 34.39 -22.12 -4.59
CA ILE A 115 33.93 -22.36 -3.21
C ILE A 115 32.82 -23.40 -3.30
N CYS A 116 32.97 -24.44 -2.47
CA CYS A 116 32.21 -25.69 -2.42
C CYS A 116 30.70 -25.52 -2.21
#